data_AF-A0A940AJJ8-F1
#
_entry.id   AF-A0A940AJJ8-F1
#
_cell.length_a   1.000
_cell.length_b   1.000
_cell.length_c   1.000
_cell.angle_alpha   90.00
_cell.angle_beta   90.00
_cell.angle_gamma   90.00
#
_symmetry.space_group_name_H-M   'P 1'
#
loop_
_entity.id
_entity.type
_entity.pdbx_description
1 polymer ?
#
loop_
_entity_poly.entity_id
_entity_poly.type
_entity_poly.pdbx_seq_one_letter_code
_entity_poly.pdbx_strand_id
1 'polypeptide(L)'
;MTYSYFEHNVGVANMIGFTELQSFLILQLFKDASQDENALIREFMEFEYGKAAPLMLKYLDELENATAENHLFMSWNAPLSTYEHLTAENLVRWHGYFAEMEKLLADSPVQLQNLKRVKINLEFAMLLRYNRIIRKFPDFKVKPQALAESVQKEFRKTITDFFDKGFEFRSKNALRWLDDRIYMALIQAGREGKPLPAEIFGKIPAERIMQFVPKVNGRNLESDPDAAWGLAAVQMTKPVPKLPYPAHIYDYVARKYYPSLMRVTRQNIGPRGKYKIFRVTRRHILSPNCMLQIGEDSWYQIRANLGEAYEDGSLNQVEIYASLKFEGPAFYPEDQGKTDRVLCDRVIVVKLPDEL
;
A
#
# COMPACT_ATOMS: atom_id res chain seq x y z
N MET A 1 8.48 20.73 -17.30
CA MET A 1 8.37 20.33 -15.88
C MET A 1 7.07 20.88 -15.29
N THR A 2 6.05 20.04 -15.15
CA THR A 2 4.81 20.39 -14.46
C THR A 2 4.41 19.20 -13.60
N TYR A 3 4.15 19.47 -12.31
CA TYR A 3 3.64 18.57 -11.26
C TYR A 3 4.63 17.85 -10.32
N SER A 4 5.64 18.57 -9.85
CA SER A 4 6.32 18.22 -8.58
C SER A 4 6.04 19.31 -7.55
N TYR A 5 4.97 19.17 -6.78
CA TYR A 5 4.72 20.04 -5.61
C TYR A 5 5.56 19.53 -4.44
N PHE A 6 6.54 20.33 -4.02
CA PHE A 6 7.30 20.14 -2.79
C PHE A 6 6.85 21.17 -1.77
N GLU A 7 6.26 20.70 -0.68
CA GLU A 7 6.09 21.54 0.51
C GLU A 7 7.47 21.62 1.19
N HIS A 8 8.17 22.76 1.08
CA HIS A 8 9.50 23.01 1.65
C HIS A 8 9.62 22.65 3.16
N ASN A 9 8.50 22.46 3.85
CA ASN A 9 8.43 22.10 5.27
C ASN A 9 8.27 20.59 5.55
N VAL A 10 8.26 19.74 4.52
CA VAL A 10 8.14 18.27 4.66
C VAL A 10 9.43 17.62 4.16
N GLY A 11 10.32 17.32 5.10
CA GLY A 11 11.74 17.11 4.83
C GLY A 11 12.11 15.94 3.93
N VAL A 12 13.33 16.06 3.38
CA VAL A 12 14.19 15.05 2.70
C VAL A 12 14.59 13.93 3.67
N ALA A 13 13.65 13.43 4.47
CA ALA A 13 14.01 12.69 5.66
C ALA A 13 14.75 11.39 5.29
N ASN A 14 14.25 10.62 4.33
CA ASN A 14 14.74 9.25 4.20
C ASN A 14 15.88 9.06 3.20
N MET A 15 16.26 10.07 2.40
CA MET A 15 17.36 9.97 1.40
C MET A 15 17.24 8.69 0.54
N ILE A 16 16.03 8.46 0.01
CA ILE A 16 15.65 7.29 -0.77
C ILE A 16 15.00 7.71 -2.08
N GLY A 17 15.15 6.88 -3.12
CA GLY A 17 14.68 7.25 -4.46
C GLY A 17 15.52 8.38 -5.06
N PHE A 18 14.86 9.35 -5.70
CA PHE A 18 15.50 10.49 -6.36
C PHE A 18 15.43 11.79 -5.56
N THR A 19 15.26 11.72 -4.24
CA THR A 19 15.11 12.92 -3.39
C THR A 19 16.35 13.83 -3.44
N GLU A 20 17.52 13.24 -3.60
CA GLU A 20 18.80 13.94 -3.70
C GLU A 20 18.95 14.63 -5.05
N LEU A 21 18.54 13.98 -6.15
CA LEU A 21 18.50 14.61 -7.47
C LEU A 21 17.56 15.82 -7.45
N GLN A 22 16.36 15.67 -6.88
CA GLN A 22 15.41 16.76 -6.75
C GLN A 22 16.00 17.93 -5.95
N SER A 23 16.66 17.62 -4.82
CA SER A 23 17.31 18.63 -3.99
C SER A 23 18.45 19.34 -4.74
N PHE A 24 19.28 18.59 -5.46
CA PHE A 24 20.36 19.11 -6.29
C PHE A 24 19.82 20.05 -7.38
N LEU A 25 18.84 19.61 -8.16
CA LEU A 25 18.24 20.43 -9.22
C LEU A 25 17.63 21.71 -8.68
N ILE A 26 16.87 21.63 -7.59
CA ILE A 26 16.28 22.79 -6.92
C ILE A 26 17.37 23.77 -6.51
N LEU A 27 18.42 23.30 -5.82
CA LEU A 27 19.51 24.15 -5.35
C LEU A 27 20.32 24.78 -6.48
N GLN A 28 20.51 24.10 -7.61
CA GLN A 28 21.19 24.68 -8.76
C GLN A 28 20.31 25.71 -9.46
N LEU A 29 19.05 25.39 -9.74
CA LEU A 29 18.11 26.29 -10.41
C LEU A 29 17.75 27.52 -9.55
N PHE A 30 17.86 27.43 -8.22
CA PHE A 30 17.76 28.61 -7.34
C PHE A 30 18.92 29.59 -7.52
N LYS A 31 20.13 29.11 -7.84
CA LYS A 31 21.29 29.97 -8.10
C LYS A 31 21.17 30.66 -9.46
N ASP A 32 20.74 29.89 -10.46
CA ASP A 32 20.49 30.37 -11.81
C ASP A 32 19.44 29.50 -12.50
N ALA A 33 18.26 30.09 -12.74
CA ALA A 33 17.12 29.41 -13.33
C ALA A 33 17.24 29.19 -14.85
N SER A 34 18.30 29.70 -15.49
CA SER A 34 18.57 29.54 -16.93
C SER A 34 19.46 28.34 -17.27
N GLN A 35 19.96 27.62 -16.26
CA GLN A 35 20.75 26.41 -16.45
C GLN A 35 19.95 25.30 -17.15
N ASP A 36 20.62 24.51 -18.00
CA ASP A 36 20.03 23.34 -18.66
C ASP A 36 19.78 22.22 -17.63
N GLU A 37 18.51 21.94 -17.33
CA GLU A 37 18.14 20.89 -16.38
C GLU A 37 18.69 19.51 -16.77
N ASN A 38 18.80 19.20 -18.05
CA ASN A 38 19.26 17.88 -18.51
C ASN A 38 20.76 17.74 -18.33
N ALA A 39 21.52 18.83 -18.47
CA ALA A 39 22.94 18.85 -18.15
C ALA A 39 23.16 18.61 -16.65
N LEU A 40 22.37 19.27 -15.80
CA LEU A 40 22.41 19.09 -14.35
C LEU A 40 22.05 17.65 -13.93
N ILE A 41 21.01 17.06 -14.53
CA ILE A 41 20.64 15.66 -14.28
C ILE A 41 21.81 14.73 -14.63
N ARG A 42 22.43 14.91 -15.81
CA ARG A 42 23.58 14.08 -16.23
C ARG A 42 24.77 14.22 -15.27
N GLU A 43 25.12 15.46 -14.90
CA GLU A 43 26.20 15.73 -13.93
C GLU A 43 25.96 14.98 -12.61
N PHE A 44 24.75 15.07 -12.06
CA PHE A 44 24.37 14.38 -10.83
C PHE A 44 24.48 12.86 -10.99
N MET A 45 23.95 12.31 -12.09
CA MET A 45 23.94 10.86 -12.31
C MET A 45 25.35 10.28 -12.46
N GLU A 46 26.22 10.98 -13.19
CA GLU A 46 27.63 10.60 -13.36
C GLU A 46 28.38 10.62 -12.03
N PHE A 47 28.14 11.63 -11.19
CA PHE A 47 28.72 11.72 -9.87
C PHE A 47 28.22 10.60 -8.93
N GLU A 48 26.90 10.46 -8.78
CA GLU A 48 26.30 9.55 -7.80
C GLU A 48 26.42 8.07 -8.18
N TYR A 49 26.38 7.75 -9.47
CA TYR A 49 26.27 6.37 -9.97
C TYR A 49 27.40 5.96 -10.92
N GLY A 50 28.32 6.84 -11.30
CA GLY A 50 29.54 6.49 -12.03
C GLY A 50 29.28 5.64 -13.29
N LYS A 51 29.88 4.45 -13.35
CA LYS A 51 29.72 3.53 -14.50
C LYS A 51 28.28 3.10 -14.76
N ALA A 52 27.40 3.17 -13.75
CA ALA A 52 25.98 2.84 -13.88
C ALA A 52 25.13 4.03 -14.36
N ALA A 53 25.68 5.25 -14.45
CA ALA A 53 24.93 6.45 -14.79
C ALA A 53 24.10 6.34 -16.09
N PRO A 54 24.61 5.75 -17.20
CA PRO A 54 23.81 5.59 -18.42
C PRO A 54 22.55 4.74 -18.22
N LEU A 55 22.64 3.70 -17.39
CA LEU A 55 21.52 2.80 -17.13
C LEU A 55 20.54 3.39 -16.09
N MET A 56 21.05 4.18 -15.14
CA MET A 56 20.22 4.95 -14.22
C MET A 56 19.44 6.06 -14.92
N LEU A 57 20.08 6.79 -15.86
CA LEU A 57 19.40 7.77 -16.72
C LEU A 57 18.28 7.11 -17.53
N LYS A 58 18.57 5.96 -18.15
CA LYS A 58 17.54 5.19 -18.86
C LYS A 58 16.36 4.81 -17.95
N TYR A 59 16.64 4.35 -16.74
CA TYR A 59 15.59 4.05 -15.77
C TYR A 59 14.75 5.29 -15.41
N LEU A 60 15.41 6.43 -15.16
CA LEU A 60 14.73 7.70 -14.88
C LEU A 60 13.85 8.14 -16.06
N ASP A 61 14.39 8.15 -17.28
CA ASP A 61 13.65 8.57 -18.48
C ASP A 61 12.39 7.73 -18.70
N GLU A 62 12.49 6.41 -18.55
CA GLU A 62 11.34 5.53 -18.67
C GLU A 62 10.32 5.70 -17.54
N LEU A 63 10.78 5.95 -16.31
CA LEU A 63 9.90 6.22 -15.18
C LEU A 63 9.14 7.54 -15.38
N GLU A 64 9.82 8.59 -15.82
CA GLU A 64 9.22 9.89 -16.12
C GLU A 64 8.22 9.79 -17.27
N ASN A 65 8.59 9.13 -18.38
CA ASN A 65 7.68 8.90 -19.50
C ASN A 65 6.43 8.13 -19.08
N ALA A 66 6.59 7.03 -18.35
CA ALA A 66 5.45 6.24 -17.88
C ALA A 66 4.59 7.00 -16.86
N THR A 67 5.19 7.89 -16.07
CA THR A 67 4.46 8.76 -15.14
C THR A 67 3.68 9.86 -15.87
N ALA A 68 4.25 10.43 -16.94
CA ALA A 68 3.59 11.44 -17.77
C ALA A 68 2.35 10.90 -18.51
N GLU A 69 2.34 9.60 -18.81
CA GLU A 69 1.20 8.90 -19.40
C GLU A 69 0.09 8.57 -18.37
N ASN A 70 0.34 8.71 -17.07
CA ASN A 70 -0.64 8.37 -16.03
C ASN A 70 -1.82 9.35 -16.04
N HIS A 71 -3.02 8.83 -16.28
CA HIS A 71 -4.23 9.63 -16.41
C HIS A 71 -4.91 9.94 -15.07
N LEU A 72 -4.48 9.29 -13.98
CA LEU A 72 -5.05 9.48 -12.66
C LEU A 72 -4.36 10.61 -11.89
N PHE A 73 -5.18 11.50 -11.31
CA PHE A 73 -4.68 12.58 -10.46
C PHE A 73 -4.04 12.02 -9.19
N MET A 74 -2.84 12.52 -8.86
CA MET A 74 -2.20 12.24 -7.59
C MET A 74 -3.03 12.85 -6.45
N SER A 75 -3.41 12.02 -5.47
CA SER A 75 -4.12 12.46 -4.27
C SER A 75 -3.28 12.24 -3.03
N TRP A 76 -3.59 12.97 -1.95
CA TRP A 76 -3.02 12.65 -0.64
C TRP A 76 -3.37 11.19 -0.27
N ASN A 77 -2.37 10.39 0.10
CA ASN A 77 -2.50 8.94 0.35
C ASN A 77 -3.11 8.16 -0.84
N ALA A 78 -2.69 8.47 -2.07
CA ALA A 78 -3.17 7.77 -3.25
C ALA A 78 -3.02 6.24 -3.13
N PRO A 79 -4.04 5.44 -3.51
CA PRO A 79 -3.91 3.99 -3.59
C PRO A 79 -2.78 3.57 -4.51
N LEU A 80 -2.27 2.36 -4.36
CA LEU A 80 -1.26 1.85 -5.30
C LEU A 80 -1.85 1.76 -6.73
N SER A 81 -3.17 1.50 -6.86
CA SER A 81 -3.88 1.51 -8.14
C SER A 81 -3.76 2.81 -8.95
N THR A 82 -3.46 3.96 -8.32
CA THR A 82 -3.26 5.21 -9.06
C THR A 82 -1.89 5.34 -9.72
N TYR A 83 -0.97 4.41 -9.44
CA TYR A 83 0.36 4.37 -10.06
C TYR A 83 0.33 3.33 -11.19
N GLU A 84 -0.37 3.66 -12.27
CA GLU A 84 -0.62 2.75 -13.40
C GLU A 84 0.68 2.28 -14.07
N HIS A 85 1.71 3.12 -14.06
CA HIS A 85 3.04 2.81 -14.58
C HIS A 85 3.78 1.71 -13.80
N LEU A 86 3.38 1.39 -12.56
CA LEU A 86 3.96 0.29 -11.77
C LEU A 86 3.39 -1.07 -12.21
N THR A 87 3.47 -1.34 -13.51
CA THR A 87 3.08 -2.61 -14.14
C THR A 87 4.08 -3.72 -13.81
N ALA A 88 3.66 -4.98 -13.93
CA ALA A 88 4.56 -6.11 -13.74
C ALA A 88 5.76 -6.05 -14.70
N GLU A 89 5.53 -5.65 -15.96
CA GLU A 89 6.57 -5.47 -16.98
C GLU A 89 7.64 -4.49 -16.54
N ASN A 90 7.22 -3.28 -16.17
CA ASN A 90 8.12 -2.20 -15.83
C ASN A 90 8.92 -2.58 -14.58
N LEU A 91 8.25 -3.10 -13.56
CA LEU A 91 8.91 -3.51 -12.32
C LEU A 91 9.96 -4.62 -12.54
N VAL A 92 9.65 -5.66 -13.30
CA VAL A 92 10.61 -6.75 -13.59
C VAL A 92 11.77 -6.25 -14.45
N ARG A 93 11.50 -5.42 -15.45
CA ARG A 93 12.50 -4.86 -16.36
C ARG A 93 13.45 -3.91 -15.65
N TRP A 94 12.93 -2.98 -14.86
CA TRP A 94 13.72 -2.08 -14.03
C TRP A 94 14.53 -2.83 -12.98
N HIS A 95 13.98 -3.88 -12.37
CA HIS A 95 14.74 -4.74 -11.47
C HIS A 95 15.94 -5.39 -12.18
N GLY A 96 15.77 -5.76 -13.46
CA GLY A 96 16.87 -6.20 -14.32
C GLY A 96 17.97 -5.14 -14.50
N TYR A 97 17.60 -3.88 -14.72
CA TYR A 97 18.55 -2.77 -14.80
C TYR A 97 19.36 -2.61 -13.51
N PHE A 98 18.70 -2.66 -12.35
CA PHE A 98 19.40 -2.57 -11.06
C PHE A 98 20.39 -3.73 -10.84
N ALA A 99 20.05 -4.94 -11.25
CA ALA A 99 20.98 -6.08 -11.17
C ALA A 99 22.21 -5.92 -12.08
N GLU A 100 22.11 -5.22 -13.20
CA GLU A 100 23.25 -4.86 -14.05
C GLU A 100 24.07 -3.72 -13.45
N MET A 101 23.41 -2.67 -12.94
CA MET A 101 24.08 -1.56 -12.24
C MET A 101 24.89 -2.04 -11.03
N GLU A 102 24.36 -2.99 -10.25
CA GLU A 102 25.08 -3.58 -9.11
C GLU A 102 26.38 -4.27 -9.54
N LYS A 103 26.42 -4.91 -10.71
CA LYS A 103 27.65 -5.53 -11.26
C LYS A 103 28.66 -4.48 -11.71
N LEU A 104 28.21 -3.41 -12.35
CA LEU A 104 29.07 -2.32 -12.82
C LEU A 104 29.75 -1.57 -11.65
N LEU A 105 29.10 -1.56 -10.49
CA LEU A 105 29.55 -0.87 -9.28
C LEU A 105 30.15 -1.78 -8.21
N ALA A 106 30.47 -3.03 -8.54
CA ALA A 106 31.04 -3.99 -7.58
C ALA A 106 32.31 -3.45 -6.88
N ASP A 107 33.13 -2.68 -7.61
CA ASP A 107 34.37 -2.07 -7.10
C ASP A 107 34.20 -0.62 -6.61
N SER A 108 32.97 -0.12 -6.52
CA SER A 108 32.66 1.27 -6.17
C SER A 108 31.65 1.34 -5.01
N PRO A 109 32.09 1.04 -3.77
CA PRO A 109 31.19 0.79 -2.63
C PRO A 109 30.30 2.00 -2.28
N VAL A 110 30.79 3.22 -2.49
CA VAL A 110 29.99 4.44 -2.25
C VAL A 110 28.85 4.54 -3.26
N GLN A 111 29.15 4.44 -4.55
CA GLN A 111 28.14 4.51 -5.63
C GLN A 111 27.17 3.32 -5.56
N LEU A 112 27.66 2.14 -5.18
CA LEU A 112 26.81 0.97 -4.93
C LEU A 112 25.83 1.22 -3.77
N GLN A 113 26.26 1.90 -2.70
CA GLN A 113 25.33 2.28 -1.63
C GLN A 113 24.31 3.31 -2.10
N ASN A 114 24.69 4.27 -2.95
CA ASN A 114 23.77 5.23 -3.57
C ASN A 114 22.71 4.51 -4.41
N LEU A 115 23.13 3.57 -5.26
CA LEU A 115 22.22 2.74 -6.07
C LEU A 115 21.19 2.00 -5.21
N LYS A 116 21.64 1.38 -4.11
CA LYS A 116 20.77 0.63 -3.19
C LYS A 116 19.68 1.49 -2.55
N ARG A 117 19.96 2.77 -2.26
CA ARG A 117 18.96 3.71 -1.72
C ARG A 117 17.82 4.00 -2.70
N VAL A 118 18.12 4.05 -4.00
CA VAL A 118 17.10 4.17 -5.06
C VAL A 118 16.31 2.85 -5.16
N LYS A 119 17.01 1.71 -5.09
CA LYS A 119 16.44 0.37 -5.23
C LYS A 119 15.36 0.04 -4.21
N ILE A 120 15.43 0.61 -3.00
CA ILE A 120 14.43 0.45 -1.92
C ILE A 120 13.00 0.67 -2.45
N ASN A 121 12.76 1.78 -3.17
CA ASN A 121 11.42 2.12 -3.65
C ASN A 121 10.93 1.12 -4.71
N LEU A 122 11.83 0.68 -5.59
CA LEU A 122 11.52 -0.31 -6.62
C LEU A 122 11.17 -1.67 -6.01
N GLU A 123 12.02 -2.22 -5.15
CA GLU A 123 11.79 -3.54 -4.52
C GLU A 123 10.57 -3.51 -3.59
N PHE A 124 10.31 -2.39 -2.93
CA PHE A 124 9.09 -2.23 -2.13
C PHE A 124 7.84 -2.20 -3.00
N ALA A 125 7.86 -1.50 -4.15
CA ALA A 125 6.77 -1.53 -5.11
C ALA A 125 6.55 -2.95 -5.69
N MET A 126 7.63 -3.69 -5.97
CA MET A 126 7.55 -5.09 -6.38
C MET A 126 6.90 -5.97 -5.33
N LEU A 127 7.27 -5.80 -4.06
CA LEU A 127 6.68 -6.56 -2.95
C LEU A 127 5.16 -6.27 -2.84
N LEU A 128 4.75 -5.01 -2.94
CA LEU A 128 3.33 -4.63 -2.92
C LEU A 128 2.55 -5.15 -4.14
N ARG A 129 3.22 -5.32 -5.29
CA ARG A 129 2.64 -5.83 -6.55
C ARG A 129 2.93 -7.31 -6.82
N TYR A 130 3.47 -8.04 -5.84
CA TYR A 130 4.05 -9.35 -6.08
C TYR A 130 3.09 -10.32 -6.79
N ASN A 131 1.83 -10.40 -6.36
CA ASN A 131 0.83 -11.26 -6.98
C ASN A 131 0.57 -10.92 -8.46
N ARG A 132 0.63 -9.63 -8.83
CA ARG A 132 0.49 -9.21 -10.23
C ARG A 132 1.72 -9.62 -11.04
N ILE A 133 2.91 -9.55 -10.43
CA ILE A 133 4.17 -10.00 -11.05
C ILE A 133 4.12 -11.51 -11.30
N ILE A 134 3.87 -12.35 -10.30
CA ILE A 134 3.89 -13.81 -10.48
C ILE A 134 2.76 -14.34 -11.38
N ARG A 135 1.61 -13.65 -11.46
CA ARG A 135 0.55 -14.01 -12.41
C ARG A 135 1.00 -13.82 -13.86
N LYS A 136 1.78 -12.76 -14.13
CA LYS A 136 2.22 -12.41 -15.48
C LYS A 136 3.57 -13.03 -15.85
N PHE A 137 4.43 -13.20 -14.86
CA PHE A 137 5.74 -13.83 -14.95
C PHE A 137 5.84 -14.97 -13.93
N PRO A 138 5.23 -16.14 -14.19
CA PRO A 138 5.25 -17.28 -13.26
C PRO A 138 6.66 -17.77 -12.91
N ASP A 139 7.62 -17.57 -13.82
CA ASP A 139 9.03 -17.95 -13.64
C ASP A 139 9.85 -16.88 -12.88
N PHE A 140 9.23 -15.81 -12.39
CA PHE A 140 9.91 -14.77 -11.63
C PHE A 140 10.47 -15.35 -10.31
N LYS A 141 11.80 -15.44 -10.22
CA LYS A 141 12.48 -16.24 -9.18
C LYS A 141 12.61 -15.55 -7.82
N VAL A 142 12.47 -14.23 -7.76
CA VAL A 142 12.67 -13.50 -6.49
C VAL A 142 11.44 -13.73 -5.61
N LYS A 143 11.65 -14.25 -4.40
CA LYS A 143 10.57 -14.50 -3.42
C LYS A 143 10.19 -13.20 -2.69
N PRO A 144 8.95 -13.07 -2.18
CA PRO A 144 8.54 -11.90 -1.40
C PRO A 144 9.45 -11.64 -0.20
N GLN A 145 9.90 -12.70 0.47
CA GLN A 145 10.79 -12.62 1.62
C GLN A 145 12.14 -11.99 1.26
N ALA A 146 12.70 -12.33 0.09
CA ALA A 146 13.97 -11.77 -0.36
C ALA A 146 13.85 -10.25 -0.66
N LEU A 147 12.75 -9.82 -1.29
CA LEU A 147 12.46 -8.39 -1.49
C LEU A 147 12.30 -7.67 -0.14
N ALA A 148 11.55 -8.26 0.78
CA ALA A 148 11.33 -7.70 2.12
C ALA A 148 12.64 -7.53 2.90
N GLU A 149 13.48 -8.58 2.94
CA GLU A 149 14.78 -8.56 3.62
C GLU A 149 15.72 -7.52 3.03
N SER A 150 15.76 -7.41 1.69
CA SER A 150 16.57 -6.40 1.00
C SER A 150 16.13 -4.97 1.34
N VAL A 151 14.83 -4.68 1.23
CA VAL A 151 14.25 -3.38 1.60
C VAL A 151 14.51 -3.05 3.07
N GLN A 152 14.27 -4.00 3.98
CA GLN A 152 14.53 -3.82 5.43
C GLN A 152 15.98 -3.48 5.72
N LYS A 153 16.89 -4.25 5.14
CA LYS A 153 18.33 -4.08 5.37
C LYS A 153 18.79 -2.71 4.90
N GLU A 154 18.49 -2.36 3.65
CA GLU A 154 19.01 -1.13 3.04
C GLU A 154 18.31 0.12 3.60
N PHE A 155 17.01 0.06 3.88
CA PHE A 155 16.32 1.15 4.56
C PHE A 155 16.82 1.35 5.98
N ARG A 156 17.01 0.27 6.76
CA ARG A 156 17.56 0.38 8.12
C ARG A 156 18.94 1.00 8.11
N LYS A 157 19.81 0.57 7.20
CA LYS A 157 21.13 1.17 7.03
C LYS A 157 21.02 2.66 6.70
N THR A 158 20.17 3.03 5.74
CA THR A 158 19.97 4.43 5.34
C THR A 158 19.49 5.29 6.50
N ILE A 159 18.47 4.82 7.24
CA ILE A 159 17.97 5.53 8.42
C ILE A 159 19.05 5.67 9.50
N THR A 160 19.85 4.63 9.74
CA THR A 160 20.96 4.70 10.70
C THR A 160 22.02 5.71 10.24
N ASP A 161 22.43 5.68 8.98
CA ASP A 161 23.47 6.57 8.45
C ASP A 161 23.07 8.06 8.57
N PHE A 162 21.78 8.39 8.38
CA PHE A 162 21.29 9.78 8.35
C PHE A 162 20.65 10.28 9.66
N PHE A 163 20.15 9.40 10.54
CA PHE A 163 19.35 9.81 11.71
C PHE A 163 19.83 9.32 13.08
N ASP A 164 20.79 8.40 13.16
CA ASP A 164 21.12 7.73 14.42
C ASP A 164 21.78 8.65 15.47
N LYS A 165 22.16 9.87 15.08
CA LYS A 165 22.72 10.89 15.98
C LYS A 165 21.92 12.18 15.87
N GLY A 166 21.00 12.41 16.80
CA GLY A 166 20.22 13.65 16.94
C GLY A 166 18.77 13.57 16.44
N PHE A 167 18.33 12.44 15.88
CA PHE A 167 16.97 12.23 15.41
C PHE A 167 16.44 10.82 15.73
N GLU A 168 16.79 10.25 16.88
CA GLU A 168 16.51 8.86 17.26
C GLU A 168 15.00 8.54 17.24
N PHE A 169 14.16 9.51 17.65
CA PHE A 169 12.70 9.38 17.56
C PHE A 169 12.21 9.23 16.12
N ARG A 170 12.79 9.97 15.16
CA ARG A 170 12.43 9.85 13.73
C ARG A 170 12.87 8.51 13.18
N SER A 171 14.09 8.08 13.51
CA SER A 171 14.62 6.76 13.15
C SER A 171 13.70 5.63 13.62
N LYS A 172 13.38 5.58 14.93
CA LYS A 172 12.49 4.55 15.49
C LYS A 172 11.11 4.52 14.83
N ASN A 173 10.52 5.69 14.57
CA ASN A 173 9.20 5.76 13.92
C ASN A 173 9.24 5.32 12.46
N ALA A 174 10.27 5.70 11.71
CA ALA A 174 10.44 5.31 10.30
C ALA A 174 10.63 3.79 10.18
N LEU A 175 11.48 3.19 11.02
CA LEU A 175 11.71 1.75 11.04
C LEU A 175 10.43 0.97 11.38
N ARG A 176 9.72 1.37 12.45
CA ARG A 176 8.44 0.73 12.80
C ARG A 176 7.43 0.80 11.67
N TRP A 177 7.31 1.97 11.03
CA TRP A 177 6.37 2.16 9.93
C TRP A 177 6.73 1.30 8.71
N LEU A 178 8.02 1.14 8.40
CA LEU A 178 8.46 0.23 7.36
C LEU A 178 8.13 -1.23 7.72
N ASP A 179 8.46 -1.66 8.93
CA ASP A 179 8.24 -3.04 9.38
C ASP A 179 6.75 -3.40 9.32
N ASP A 180 5.87 -2.50 9.77
CA ASP A 180 4.41 -2.66 9.63
C ASP A 180 4.01 -2.81 8.15
N ARG A 181 4.56 -1.97 7.26
CA ARG A 181 4.24 -2.03 5.83
C ARG A 181 4.74 -3.29 5.15
N ILE A 182 5.95 -3.74 5.44
CA ILE A 182 6.51 -4.98 4.90
C ILE A 182 5.72 -6.19 5.39
N TYR A 183 5.37 -6.23 6.66
CA TYR A 183 4.55 -7.32 7.19
C TYR A 183 3.22 -7.44 6.45
N MET A 184 2.57 -6.30 6.18
CA MET A 184 1.34 -6.24 5.41
C MET A 184 1.53 -6.64 3.94
N ALA A 185 2.64 -6.22 3.32
CA ALA A 185 2.94 -6.56 1.94
C ALA A 185 3.27 -8.05 1.78
N LEU A 186 3.97 -8.66 2.75
CA LEU A 186 4.22 -10.11 2.80
C LEU A 186 2.92 -10.91 2.98
N ILE A 187 1.98 -10.40 3.78
CA ILE A 187 0.65 -10.99 3.88
C ILE A 187 -0.03 -11.02 2.51
N GLN A 188 -0.02 -9.89 1.81
CA GLN A 188 -0.63 -9.75 0.49
C GLN A 188 0.09 -10.59 -0.58
N ALA A 189 1.41 -10.72 -0.51
CA ALA A 189 2.25 -11.37 -1.52
C ALA A 189 2.25 -12.91 -1.49
N GLY A 190 1.52 -13.55 -0.56
CA GLY A 190 1.44 -15.02 -0.52
C GLY A 190 1.45 -15.66 0.85
N ARG A 191 1.25 -14.91 1.95
CA ARG A 191 0.86 -15.56 3.21
C ARG A 191 -0.60 -15.95 3.09
N GLU A 192 -0.86 -17.23 2.87
CA GLU A 192 -2.22 -17.75 2.91
C GLU A 192 -2.81 -17.45 4.30
N GLY A 193 -3.94 -16.76 4.30
CA GLY A 193 -4.74 -16.58 5.51
C GLY A 193 -5.57 -17.82 5.76
N LYS A 194 -6.27 -17.86 6.90
CA LYS A 194 -7.32 -18.86 7.12
C LYS A 194 -8.26 -18.92 5.92
N PRO A 195 -8.67 -20.11 5.46
CA PRO A 195 -9.50 -20.25 4.27
C PRO A 195 -10.79 -19.45 4.38
N LEU A 196 -11.30 -19.01 3.23
CA LEU A 196 -12.63 -18.42 3.17
C LEU A 196 -13.70 -19.50 3.35
N PRO A 197 -14.85 -19.19 3.97
CA PRO A 197 -15.93 -20.17 4.13
C PRO A 197 -16.44 -20.68 2.78
N ALA A 198 -16.35 -21.99 2.57
CA ALA A 198 -16.67 -22.63 1.29
C ALA A 198 -18.14 -22.48 0.91
N GLU A 199 -19.03 -22.34 1.90
CA GLU A 199 -20.46 -22.12 1.70
C GLU A 199 -20.78 -20.78 1.01
N ILE A 200 -19.90 -19.78 1.12
CA ILE A 200 -20.04 -18.48 0.43
C ILE A 200 -19.15 -18.45 -0.82
N PHE A 201 -17.89 -18.86 -0.70
CA PHE A 201 -16.86 -18.59 -1.72
C PHE A 201 -16.42 -19.82 -2.51
N GLY A 202 -16.81 -21.03 -2.13
CA GLY A 202 -16.26 -22.27 -2.69
C GLY A 202 -16.58 -22.53 -4.16
N LYS A 203 -17.57 -21.82 -4.73
CA LYS A 203 -17.94 -21.90 -6.16
C LYS A 203 -17.40 -20.72 -6.98
N ILE A 204 -16.71 -19.78 -6.34
CA ILE A 204 -16.22 -18.57 -6.99
C ILE A 204 -14.76 -18.80 -7.38
N PRO A 205 -14.39 -18.60 -8.65
CA PRO A 205 -13.01 -18.74 -9.09
C PRO A 205 -12.07 -17.83 -8.29
N ALA A 206 -10.93 -18.37 -7.84
CA ALA A 206 -10.02 -17.70 -6.92
C ALA A 206 -9.47 -16.37 -7.49
N GLU A 207 -9.29 -16.29 -8.82
CA GLU A 207 -8.84 -15.11 -9.53
C GLU A 207 -9.81 -13.93 -9.44
N ARG A 208 -11.10 -14.19 -9.17
CA ARG A 208 -12.13 -13.17 -8.96
C ARG A 208 -12.25 -12.70 -7.52
N ILE A 209 -11.57 -13.37 -6.58
CA ILE A 209 -11.61 -13.02 -5.16
C ILE A 209 -10.34 -12.28 -4.78
N MET A 210 -10.51 -11.12 -4.18
CA MET A 210 -9.42 -10.31 -3.63
C MET A 210 -9.69 -10.10 -2.14
N GLN A 211 -8.66 -10.30 -1.32
CA GLN A 211 -8.75 -10.08 0.13
C GLN A 211 -7.78 -8.98 0.53
N PHE A 212 -8.25 -8.07 1.39
CA PHE A 212 -7.49 -6.92 1.88
C PHE A 212 -7.57 -6.89 3.39
N VAL A 213 -6.47 -6.56 4.05
CA VAL A 213 -6.52 -6.23 5.48
C VAL A 213 -6.88 -4.74 5.61
N PRO A 214 -8.00 -4.41 6.26
CA PRO A 214 -8.39 -3.02 6.47
C PRO A 214 -7.46 -2.33 7.47
N LYS A 215 -7.59 -1.01 7.62
CA LYS A 215 -6.78 -0.18 8.54
C LYS A 215 -7.63 0.93 9.13
N VAL A 216 -7.25 1.45 10.30
CA VAL A 216 -7.77 2.71 10.84
C VAL A 216 -6.64 3.73 10.82
N ASN A 217 -6.71 4.75 9.95
CA ASN A 217 -5.66 5.76 9.75
C ASN A 217 -4.22 5.20 9.64
N GLY A 218 -4.08 3.97 9.16
CA GLY A 218 -2.80 3.28 9.04
C GLY A 218 -2.12 2.88 10.36
N ARG A 219 -2.82 2.83 11.51
CA ARG A 219 -2.17 2.65 12.83
C ARG A 219 -2.74 1.56 13.74
N ASN A 220 -4.00 1.14 13.62
CA ASN A 220 -4.61 0.22 14.60
C ASN A 220 -4.77 -1.20 14.07
N LEU A 221 -3.65 -1.88 13.89
CA LEU A 221 -3.63 -3.33 13.72
C LEU A 221 -3.20 -3.95 15.04
N GLU A 222 -3.94 -4.95 15.50
CA GLU A 222 -3.60 -5.71 16.69
C GLU A 222 -3.44 -7.19 16.34
N SER A 223 -2.58 -7.88 17.10
CA SER A 223 -2.45 -9.33 17.03
C SER A 223 -3.74 -9.99 17.49
N ASP A 224 -4.23 -10.92 16.69
CA ASP A 224 -5.44 -11.68 16.98
C ASP A 224 -5.31 -13.08 16.39
N PRO A 225 -5.14 -14.14 17.20
CA PRO A 225 -4.94 -15.51 16.69
C PRO A 225 -6.16 -16.04 15.92
N ASP A 226 -7.35 -15.46 16.12
CA ASP A 226 -8.57 -15.85 15.42
C ASP A 226 -8.67 -15.23 14.03
N ALA A 227 -7.96 -14.13 13.78
CA ALA A 227 -7.94 -13.44 12.50
C ALA A 227 -7.29 -14.25 11.38
N ALA A 228 -7.67 -13.99 10.13
CA ALA A 228 -7.18 -14.67 8.94
C ALA A 228 -5.65 -14.76 8.86
N TRP A 229 -4.95 -13.69 9.23
CA TRP A 229 -3.48 -13.63 9.19
C TRP A 229 -2.83 -13.38 10.55
N GLY A 230 -3.56 -13.64 11.64
CA GLY A 230 -3.09 -13.34 12.99
C GLY A 230 -3.15 -11.84 13.35
N LEU A 231 -3.80 -11.01 12.53
CA LEU A 231 -3.98 -9.58 12.72
C LEU A 231 -5.39 -9.12 12.39
N ALA A 232 -5.87 -8.12 13.11
CA ALA A 232 -7.09 -7.41 12.75
C ALA A 232 -7.00 -5.91 12.94
N ALA A 233 -7.70 -5.17 12.10
CA ALA A 233 -7.93 -3.75 12.32
C ALA A 233 -8.92 -3.56 13.46
N VAL A 234 -8.59 -2.72 14.42
CA VAL A 234 -9.44 -2.45 15.58
C VAL A 234 -9.95 -1.03 15.48
N GLN A 235 -11.27 -0.85 15.53
CA GLN A 235 -11.86 0.48 15.62
C GLN A 235 -11.33 1.20 16.87
N MET A 236 -10.97 2.48 16.75
CA MET A 236 -10.62 3.27 17.94
C MET A 236 -11.87 3.59 18.75
N THR A 237 -11.70 3.71 20.07
CA THR A 237 -12.78 3.86 21.06
C THR A 237 -13.61 5.15 20.94
N LYS A 238 -13.34 6.04 19.98
CA LYS A 238 -14.08 7.27 19.73
C LYS A 238 -14.57 7.28 18.27
N PRO A 239 -15.87 7.27 17.99
CA PRO A 239 -16.97 7.01 18.92
C PRO A 239 -16.91 5.58 19.48
N VAL A 240 -17.49 5.39 20.66
CA VAL A 240 -17.64 4.05 21.26
C VAL A 240 -18.51 3.23 20.30
N PRO A 241 -18.06 2.04 19.87
CA PRO A 241 -18.81 1.28 18.88
C PRO A 241 -20.09 0.74 19.50
N LYS A 242 -21.19 0.80 18.74
CA LYS A 242 -22.53 0.38 19.18
C LYS A 242 -23.32 -0.23 18.03
N LEU A 243 -24.40 -0.93 18.38
CA LEU A 243 -25.39 -1.41 17.41
C LEU A 243 -26.49 -0.34 17.19
N PRO A 244 -27.06 -0.25 15.97
CA PRO A 244 -26.63 -0.94 14.77
C PRO A 244 -25.27 -0.42 14.25
N TYR A 245 -24.39 -1.33 13.87
CA TYR A 245 -23.03 -1.01 13.43
C TYR A 245 -22.95 -0.99 11.89
N PRO A 246 -22.75 0.19 11.26
CA PRO A 246 -22.94 0.34 9.83
C PRO A 246 -21.65 0.13 9.02
N ALA A 247 -21.80 -0.04 7.70
CA ALA A 247 -20.74 0.17 6.72
C ALA A 247 -21.24 1.07 5.58
N HIS A 248 -20.30 1.84 5.02
CA HIS A 248 -20.51 2.89 4.05
C HIS A 248 -19.42 2.81 2.99
N ILE A 249 -19.69 3.39 1.81
CA ILE A 249 -18.66 3.60 0.80
C ILE A 249 -18.58 5.09 0.47
N TYR A 250 -17.37 5.63 0.38
CA TYR A 250 -17.12 6.94 -0.21
C TYR A 250 -16.30 6.77 -1.48
N ASP A 251 -16.86 7.21 -2.60
CA ASP A 251 -16.20 7.25 -3.90
C ASP A 251 -15.61 8.66 -4.10
N TYR A 252 -14.28 8.76 -4.08
CA TYR A 252 -13.58 10.04 -4.22
C TYR A 252 -13.58 10.55 -5.66
N VAL A 253 -13.66 9.66 -6.64
CA VAL A 253 -13.71 10.02 -8.07
C VAL A 253 -15.07 10.59 -8.40
N ALA A 254 -16.14 9.86 -8.07
CA ALA A 254 -17.52 10.32 -8.29
C ALA A 254 -17.98 11.36 -7.26
N ARG A 255 -17.18 11.64 -6.22
CA ARG A 255 -17.52 12.48 -5.05
C ARG A 255 -18.87 12.08 -4.44
N LYS A 256 -19.10 10.77 -4.31
CA LYS A 256 -20.40 10.21 -3.93
C LYS A 256 -20.28 9.35 -2.68
N TYR A 257 -21.18 9.61 -1.73
CA TYR A 257 -21.30 8.84 -0.50
C TYR A 257 -22.48 7.87 -0.57
N TYR A 258 -22.21 6.61 -0.22
CA TYR A 258 -23.16 5.51 -0.19
C TYR A 258 -23.33 5.05 1.27
N PRO A 259 -24.31 5.62 2.01
CA PRO A 259 -24.47 5.32 3.43
C PRO A 259 -25.17 3.98 3.69
N SER A 260 -24.86 3.37 4.83
CA SER A 260 -25.63 2.25 5.40
C SER A 260 -25.84 1.06 4.45
N LEU A 261 -24.83 0.72 3.65
CA LEU A 261 -24.86 -0.43 2.73
C LEU A 261 -25.02 -1.76 3.48
N MET A 262 -24.54 -1.82 4.72
CA MET A 262 -24.76 -2.91 5.67
C MET A 262 -24.97 -2.35 7.07
N ARG A 263 -25.77 -3.04 7.88
CA ARG A 263 -25.94 -2.77 9.31
C ARG A 263 -25.88 -4.08 10.08
N VAL A 264 -24.91 -4.21 10.98
CA VAL A 264 -24.91 -5.27 12.00
C VAL A 264 -25.86 -4.85 13.11
N THR A 265 -26.78 -5.72 13.50
CA THR A 265 -27.86 -5.50 14.46
C THR A 265 -27.81 -6.60 15.52
N ARG A 266 -28.59 -6.47 16.60
CA ARG A 266 -28.70 -7.53 17.61
C ARG A 266 -29.15 -8.88 17.01
N GLN A 267 -29.94 -8.85 15.94
CA GLN A 267 -30.51 -10.04 15.31
C GLN A 267 -29.51 -10.78 14.41
N ASN A 268 -28.48 -10.09 13.90
CA ASN A 268 -27.54 -10.67 12.94
C ASN A 268 -26.07 -10.61 13.39
N ILE A 269 -25.79 -10.02 14.56
CA ILE A 269 -24.46 -10.03 15.16
C ILE A 269 -23.97 -11.48 15.27
N GLY A 270 -22.69 -11.69 14.99
CA GLY A 270 -22.10 -13.03 14.96
C GLY A 270 -22.06 -13.69 16.33
N PRO A 271 -21.41 -14.86 16.44
CA PRO A 271 -21.11 -15.43 17.74
C PRO A 271 -20.17 -14.51 18.53
N ARG A 272 -20.33 -14.45 19.86
CA ARG A 272 -19.44 -13.73 20.78
C ARG A 272 -17.98 -14.12 20.53
N GLY A 273 -17.13 -13.12 20.35
CA GLY A 273 -15.69 -13.30 20.17
C GLY A 273 -15.27 -14.05 18.89
N LYS A 274 -16.17 -14.26 17.93
CA LYS A 274 -15.84 -14.93 16.66
C LYS A 274 -16.02 -14.00 15.46
N TYR A 275 -15.16 -14.17 14.46
CA TYR A 275 -15.32 -13.52 13.17
C TYR A 275 -16.53 -14.09 12.44
N LYS A 276 -17.35 -13.21 11.88
CA LYS A 276 -18.44 -13.53 10.96
C LYS A 276 -18.29 -12.68 9.71
N ILE A 277 -18.50 -13.29 8.54
CA ILE A 277 -18.51 -12.59 7.27
C ILE A 277 -19.88 -11.93 7.06
N PHE A 278 -19.86 -10.63 6.81
CA PHE A 278 -21.02 -9.83 6.48
C PHE A 278 -20.90 -9.33 5.05
N ARG A 279 -21.96 -9.53 4.25
CA ARG A 279 -22.05 -8.93 2.93
C ARG A 279 -22.39 -7.45 3.05
N VAL A 280 -21.50 -6.59 2.53
CA VAL A 280 -21.65 -5.14 2.48
C VAL A 280 -22.47 -4.71 1.26
N THR A 281 -22.17 -5.26 0.08
CA THR A 281 -22.90 -4.95 -1.16
C THR A 281 -23.21 -6.24 -1.92
N ARG A 282 -24.33 -6.22 -2.66
CA ARG A 282 -24.65 -7.26 -3.68
C ARG A 282 -24.12 -6.91 -5.07
N ARG A 283 -23.93 -5.62 -5.31
CA ARG A 283 -23.37 -5.07 -6.55
C ARG A 283 -22.92 -3.66 -6.25
N HIS A 284 -21.71 -3.33 -6.65
CA HIS A 284 -21.16 -1.98 -6.60
C HIS A 284 -20.21 -1.80 -7.78
N ILE A 285 -20.13 -0.61 -8.35
CA ILE A 285 -19.19 -0.29 -9.42
C ILE A 285 -18.01 0.42 -8.77
N LEU A 286 -16.81 -0.16 -8.85
CA LEU A 286 -15.62 0.46 -8.30
C LEU A 286 -15.12 1.60 -9.19
N SER A 287 -14.72 2.69 -8.56
CA SER A 287 -13.84 3.69 -9.15
C SER A 287 -12.38 3.43 -8.71
N PRO A 288 -11.39 4.03 -9.40
CA PRO A 288 -9.97 3.92 -9.01
C PRO A 288 -9.68 4.36 -7.56
N ASN A 289 -10.51 5.24 -6.99
CA ASN A 289 -10.37 5.74 -5.62
C ASN A 289 -11.70 5.66 -4.86
N CYS A 290 -11.97 4.47 -4.34
CA CYS A 290 -13.18 4.14 -3.59
C CYS A 290 -12.81 3.52 -2.24
N MET A 291 -13.45 3.97 -1.15
CA MET A 291 -13.10 3.60 0.21
C MET A 291 -14.30 2.99 0.94
N LEU A 292 -14.15 1.75 1.41
CA LEU A 292 -15.04 1.16 2.39
C LEU A 292 -14.75 1.78 3.75
N GLN A 293 -15.79 2.19 4.47
CA GLN A 293 -15.76 2.73 5.82
C GLN A 293 -16.71 1.93 6.71
N ILE A 294 -16.21 1.33 7.78
CA ILE A 294 -16.98 0.48 8.69
C ILE A 294 -17.00 1.11 10.08
N GLY A 295 -18.20 1.25 10.64
CA GLY A 295 -18.49 1.96 11.88
C GLY A 295 -19.16 3.32 11.64
N GLU A 296 -19.48 4.04 12.71
CA GLU A 296 -20.09 5.37 12.62
C GLU A 296 -19.16 6.39 11.95
N ASP A 297 -19.74 7.27 11.11
CA ASP A 297 -18.99 8.28 10.36
C ASP A 297 -18.10 9.12 11.27
N SER A 298 -16.79 8.90 11.13
CA SER A 298 -15.78 9.50 11.97
C SER A 298 -14.40 9.29 11.38
N TRP A 299 -13.44 10.04 11.91
CA TRP A 299 -12.02 9.86 11.60
C TRP A 299 -11.49 8.46 11.98
N TYR A 300 -12.20 7.72 12.83
CA TYR A 300 -11.70 6.55 13.54
C TYR A 300 -12.30 5.21 13.09
N GLN A 301 -13.08 5.24 12.00
CA GLN A 301 -13.63 4.04 11.37
C GLN A 301 -12.55 3.12 10.83
N ILE A 302 -12.90 1.84 10.73
CA ILE A 302 -12.13 0.86 9.96
C ILE A 302 -12.32 1.18 8.48
N ARG A 303 -11.22 1.28 7.74
CA ARG A 303 -11.21 1.68 6.33
C ARG A 303 -10.48 0.66 5.47
N ALA A 304 -11.00 0.38 4.29
CA ALA A 304 -10.31 -0.41 3.27
C ALA A 304 -10.38 0.30 1.93
N ASN A 305 -9.22 0.45 1.29
CA ASN A 305 -9.15 1.01 -0.05
C ASN A 305 -9.58 -0.05 -1.05
N LEU A 306 -10.75 0.14 -1.66
CA LEU A 306 -11.32 -0.77 -2.64
C LEU A 306 -10.72 -0.56 -4.04
N GLY A 307 -10.04 0.58 -4.27
CA GLY A 307 -9.38 0.90 -5.53
C GLY A 307 -8.32 -0.12 -5.95
N GLU A 308 -7.75 -0.90 -5.02
CA GLU A 308 -6.82 -1.99 -5.36
C GLU A 308 -7.46 -3.12 -6.17
N ALA A 309 -8.80 -3.26 -6.10
CA ALA A 309 -9.57 -4.20 -6.91
C ALA A 309 -10.02 -3.61 -8.26
N TYR A 310 -9.83 -2.31 -8.47
CA TYR A 310 -10.11 -1.65 -9.74
C TYR A 310 -9.15 -2.15 -10.83
N GLU A 311 -9.70 -2.33 -12.03
CA GLU A 311 -8.97 -2.68 -13.25
C GLU A 311 -9.47 -1.81 -14.39
N ASP A 312 -8.56 -1.04 -14.99
CA ASP A 312 -8.93 -0.14 -16.07
C ASP A 312 -9.48 -0.90 -17.29
N GLY A 313 -10.44 -0.32 -17.98
CA GLY A 313 -11.15 -0.95 -19.11
C GLY A 313 -12.11 -2.08 -18.75
N SER A 314 -12.25 -2.47 -17.47
CA SER A 314 -13.21 -3.47 -17.01
C SER A 314 -14.51 -2.84 -16.50
N LEU A 315 -15.61 -3.61 -16.39
CA LEU A 315 -16.87 -3.09 -15.83
C LEU A 315 -16.78 -2.79 -14.33
N ASN A 316 -15.76 -3.34 -13.64
CA ASN A 316 -15.47 -3.09 -12.22
C ASN A 316 -16.67 -3.34 -11.28
N GLN A 317 -17.55 -4.27 -11.66
CA GLN A 317 -18.70 -4.66 -10.86
C GLN A 317 -18.28 -5.67 -9.79
N VAL A 318 -18.63 -5.41 -8.54
CA VAL A 318 -18.18 -6.23 -7.41
C VAL A 318 -19.26 -6.48 -6.36
N GLU A 319 -19.12 -7.61 -5.66
CA GLU A 319 -19.67 -7.81 -4.31
C GLU A 319 -18.59 -7.54 -3.27
N ILE A 320 -18.98 -6.94 -2.15
CA ILE A 320 -18.06 -6.58 -1.06
C ILE A 320 -18.53 -7.24 0.22
N TYR A 321 -17.58 -7.81 0.97
CA TYR A 321 -17.81 -8.41 2.27
C TYR A 321 -16.78 -7.90 3.29
N ALA A 322 -17.16 -7.91 4.56
CA ALA A 322 -16.28 -7.62 5.68
C ALA A 322 -16.38 -8.74 6.72
N SER A 323 -15.25 -9.20 7.23
CA SER A 323 -15.17 -10.21 8.28
C SER A 323 -14.98 -9.48 9.62
N LEU A 324 -16.03 -9.48 10.45
CA LEU A 324 -16.11 -8.67 11.67
C LEU A 324 -16.22 -9.55 12.92
N LYS A 325 -15.53 -9.14 13.98
CA LYS A 325 -15.66 -9.68 15.34
C LYS A 325 -16.05 -8.55 16.29
N PHE A 326 -16.97 -8.85 17.21
CA PHE A 326 -17.48 -7.91 18.22
C PHE A 326 -17.17 -8.44 19.61
N GLU A 327 -16.78 -7.56 20.52
CA GLU A 327 -16.44 -7.87 21.92
C GLU A 327 -16.94 -6.74 22.81
N GLY A 328 -17.46 -7.05 24.00
CA GLY A 328 -17.84 -6.02 24.99
C GLY A 328 -19.35 -5.93 25.28
N PRO A 329 -19.71 -5.28 26.40
CA PRO A 329 -21.07 -5.24 26.93
C PRO A 329 -22.09 -4.57 25.98
N ALA A 330 -21.66 -3.67 25.09
CA ALA A 330 -22.52 -3.09 24.07
C ALA A 330 -23.04 -4.15 23.08
N PHE A 331 -22.30 -5.24 22.88
CA PHE A 331 -22.58 -6.30 21.90
C PHE A 331 -23.05 -7.61 22.53
N TYR A 332 -22.56 -7.94 23.73
CA TYR A 332 -22.91 -9.13 24.48
C TYR A 332 -23.03 -8.78 25.95
N PRO A 333 -24.24 -8.83 26.56
CA PRO A 333 -24.42 -8.52 27.97
C PRO A 333 -23.48 -9.29 28.91
N GLU A 334 -23.04 -10.49 28.51
CA GLU A 334 -22.13 -11.38 29.23
C GLU A 334 -20.65 -10.92 29.23
N ASP A 335 -20.32 -9.86 28.49
CA ASP A 335 -19.00 -9.21 28.48
C ASP A 335 -18.91 -8.04 29.48
N GLN A 336 -19.75 -7.99 30.54
CA GLN A 336 -19.64 -6.96 31.59
C GLN A 336 -18.19 -6.80 32.08
N GLY A 337 -17.75 -5.54 32.19
CA GLY A 337 -16.38 -5.20 32.61
C GLY A 337 -15.31 -5.26 31.52
N LYS A 338 -15.64 -5.73 30.31
CA LYS A 338 -14.74 -5.65 29.15
C LYS A 338 -14.94 -4.36 28.35
N THR A 339 -13.93 -3.99 27.58
CA THR A 339 -13.99 -2.86 26.64
C THR A 339 -14.78 -3.24 25.39
N ASP A 340 -15.62 -2.34 24.90
CA ASP A 340 -16.30 -2.48 23.61
C ASP A 340 -15.33 -2.35 22.45
N ARG A 341 -15.23 -3.39 21.63
CA ARG A 341 -14.31 -3.48 20.51
C ARG A 341 -15.00 -4.06 19.29
N VAL A 342 -14.61 -3.54 18.13
CA VAL A 342 -14.94 -4.12 16.83
C VAL A 342 -13.65 -4.31 16.07
N LEU A 343 -13.45 -5.55 15.63
CA LEU A 343 -12.28 -5.98 14.90
C LEU A 343 -12.68 -6.40 13.48
N CYS A 344 -11.86 -6.09 12.50
CA CYS A 344 -12.02 -6.53 11.12
C CYS A 344 -10.70 -7.11 10.63
N ASP A 345 -10.65 -8.41 10.37
CA ASP A 345 -9.44 -9.07 9.91
C ASP A 345 -9.25 -8.99 8.39
N ARG A 346 -10.36 -8.98 7.64
CA ARG A 346 -10.33 -8.90 6.18
C ARG A 346 -11.57 -8.27 5.57
N VAL A 347 -11.34 -7.55 4.48
CA VAL A 347 -12.34 -7.13 3.50
C VAL A 347 -12.15 -7.98 2.26
N ILE A 348 -13.24 -8.51 1.73
CA ILE A 348 -13.23 -9.41 0.58
C ILE A 348 -14.00 -8.72 -0.54
N VAL A 349 -13.38 -8.62 -1.70
CA VAL A 349 -13.99 -8.11 -2.93
C VAL A 349 -14.08 -9.25 -3.92
N VAL A 350 -15.28 -9.49 -4.43
CA VAL A 350 -15.55 -10.49 -5.46
C VAL A 350 -15.90 -9.75 -6.73
N LYS A 351 -15.06 -9.86 -7.76
CA LYS A 351 -15.39 -9.37 -9.11
C LYS A 351 -16.57 -10.17 -9.65
N LEU A 352 -17.61 -9.49 -10.09
CA LEU A 352 -18.75 -10.10 -10.78
C LEU A 352 -18.35 -10.44 -12.22
N PRO A 353 -18.99 -11.42 -12.87
CA PRO A 353 -18.73 -11.66 -14.28
C PRO A 353 -19.21 -10.44 -15.06
N ASP A 354 -18.52 -10.12 -16.15
CA ASP A 354 -19.03 -9.18 -17.13
C ASP A 354 -20.20 -9.87 -17.86
N GLU A 355 -21.40 -9.76 -17.30
CA GLU A 355 -22.62 -10.16 -17.98
C GLU A 355 -22.89 -9.14 -19.10
N LEU A 356 -22.83 -9.59 -20.36
CA LEU A 356 -23.30 -8.87 -21.54
C LEU A 356 -24.82 -8.66 -21.49
#